data_AF-A0A962DQW1-F1
#
_entry.id   AF-A0A962DQW1-F1
#
_cell.length_a   1.000
_cell.length_b   1.000
_cell.length_c   1.000
_cell.angle_alpha   90.00
_cell.angle_beta   90.00
_cell.angle_gamma   90.00
#
_symmetry.space_group_name_H-M   'P 1'
#
loop_
_entity.id
_entity.type
_entity.pdbx_description
1 polymer ?
#
loop_
_entity_poly.entity_id
_entity_poly.type
_entity_poly.pdbx_seq_one_letter_code
_entity_poly.pdbx_strand_id
1 'polypeptide(L)'
;MTGLFVAPSAMACSCAPAVTPGQALADATQVFVGTVVAVSRPPEGSSAFANTYRFTTTEIWKGEGAPLIAVASGNSSASCGNGFVEGETYLVYATDGFTTSCDRTRRLSEAGADLAALGLGRQPVVASAAIAARDQLFSGTWFNPSRVGEGLLVQILADGRASVYWFGYRADAPQEQTWLVGTGDFEADVLRVVDVYRPTGGGFGPSFDPNQVVLADWGEMLLDFKSDGSLSLRWTSSLPEYGSGTRTLQRLTRPPAVPVSLP
;
A
#
# COMPACT_ATOMS: atom_id res chain seq x y z
N MET A 1 -2.42 -55.10 33.96
CA MET A 1 -1.37 -54.08 33.84
C MET A 1 -1.99 -52.84 33.20
N THR A 2 -2.46 -51.91 34.02
CA THR A 2 -3.05 -50.65 33.55
C THR A 2 -1.90 -49.67 33.37
N GLY A 3 -1.43 -49.49 32.14
CA GLY A 3 -0.36 -48.56 31.81
C GLY A 3 -0.85 -47.13 31.95
N LEU A 4 -0.36 -46.42 32.96
CA LEU A 4 -0.55 -44.99 33.13
C LEU A 4 0.31 -44.28 32.05
N PHE A 5 -0.32 -43.84 30.97
CA PHE A 5 0.33 -42.97 29.99
C PHE A 5 0.54 -41.59 30.63
N VAL A 6 1.79 -41.29 30.98
CA VAL A 6 2.21 -39.93 31.35
C VAL A 6 2.28 -39.14 30.05
N ALA A 7 1.34 -38.20 29.86
CA ALA A 7 1.43 -37.25 28.75
C ALA A 7 2.68 -36.38 28.94
N PRO A 8 3.49 -36.14 27.88
CA PRO A 8 4.60 -35.20 27.96
C PRO A 8 4.07 -33.81 28.32
N SER A 9 4.81 -33.10 29.16
CA SER A 9 4.48 -31.75 29.59
C SER A 9 4.37 -30.84 28.36
N ALA A 10 3.14 -30.40 28.04
CA ALA A 10 2.95 -29.33 27.06
C ALA A 10 3.60 -28.07 27.63
N MET A 11 4.65 -27.57 26.98
CA MET A 11 5.21 -26.28 27.34
C MET A 11 4.19 -25.21 26.94
N ALA A 12 3.48 -24.69 27.94
CA ALA A 12 2.70 -23.47 27.78
C ALA A 12 3.61 -22.28 27.46
N CYS A 13 3.02 -21.12 27.19
CA CYS A 13 3.79 -19.91 26.95
C CYS A 13 4.76 -19.62 28.12
N SER A 14 6.05 -19.64 27.84
CA SER A 14 7.11 -19.17 28.73
C SER A 14 7.95 -18.17 27.98
N CYS A 15 7.92 -16.92 28.43
CA CYS A 15 8.69 -15.86 27.78
C CYS A 15 10.17 -15.97 28.17
N ALA A 16 11.04 -15.62 27.23
CA ALA A 16 12.44 -15.31 27.54
C ALA A 16 12.51 -14.09 28.48
N PRO A 17 13.67 -13.86 29.13
CA PRO A 17 13.89 -12.66 29.94
C PRO A 17 13.49 -11.39 29.19
N ALA A 18 12.84 -10.47 29.89
CA ALA A 18 12.34 -9.24 29.29
C ALA A 18 13.48 -8.43 28.68
N VAL A 19 13.41 -8.20 27.36
CA VAL A 19 14.34 -7.32 26.64
C VAL A 19 14.03 -5.85 26.90
N THR A 20 14.96 -4.95 26.63
CA THR A 20 14.72 -3.50 26.70
C THR A 20 13.83 -3.01 25.55
N PRO A 21 13.15 -1.85 25.65
CA PRO A 21 12.39 -1.28 24.53
C PRO A 21 13.24 -1.07 23.27
N GLY A 22 14.49 -0.61 23.42
CA GLY A 22 15.40 -0.41 22.30
C GLY A 22 15.79 -1.71 21.60
N GLN A 23 15.96 -2.80 22.34
CA GLN A 23 16.18 -4.14 21.76
C GLN A 23 14.93 -4.65 21.04
N ALA A 24 13.75 -4.56 21.66
CA ALA A 24 12.50 -4.96 21.00
C ALA A 24 12.23 -4.15 19.72
N LEU A 25 12.54 -2.85 19.70
CA LEU A 25 12.49 -2.02 18.49
C LEU A 25 13.47 -2.50 17.41
N ALA A 26 14.68 -2.91 17.81
CA ALA A 26 15.68 -3.42 16.88
C ALA A 26 15.24 -4.76 16.25
N ASP A 27 14.63 -5.63 17.05
CA ASP A 27 14.24 -6.99 16.64
C ASP A 27 12.92 -7.01 15.83
N ALA A 28 11.96 -6.14 16.16
CA ALA A 28 10.67 -6.08 15.48
C ALA A 28 10.79 -5.58 14.02
N THR A 29 9.94 -6.05 13.12
CA THR A 29 9.84 -5.47 11.76
C THR A 29 8.85 -4.32 11.68
N GLN A 30 7.90 -4.26 12.62
CA GLN A 30 6.88 -3.23 12.72
C GLN A 30 6.69 -2.83 14.20
N VAL A 31 6.71 -1.53 14.49
CA VAL A 31 6.43 -0.99 15.84
C VAL A 31 5.53 0.24 15.74
N PHE A 32 4.36 0.19 16.41
CA PHE A 32 3.35 1.24 16.33
C PHE A 32 2.43 1.27 17.55
N VAL A 33 1.76 2.40 17.74
CA VAL A 33 0.56 2.54 18.58
C VAL A 33 -0.65 2.50 17.68
N GLY A 34 -1.66 1.71 18.07
CA GLY A 34 -2.90 1.63 17.33
C GLY A 34 -4.07 1.11 18.15
N THR A 35 -5.27 1.47 17.71
CA THR A 35 -6.55 1.04 18.30
C THR A 35 -7.12 -0.10 17.49
N VAL A 36 -7.52 -1.18 18.17
CA VAL A 36 -8.10 -2.37 17.53
C VAL A 36 -9.48 -2.01 16.97
N VAL A 37 -9.68 -2.19 15.67
CA VAL A 37 -10.96 -1.90 14.99
C VAL A 37 -11.65 -3.14 14.42
N ALA A 38 -10.95 -4.27 14.34
CA ALA A 38 -11.56 -5.55 13.97
C ALA A 38 -10.76 -6.75 14.48
N VAL A 39 -11.46 -7.79 14.90
CA VAL A 39 -10.89 -9.09 15.27
C VAL A 39 -11.44 -10.19 14.36
N SER A 40 -10.57 -10.91 13.67
CA SER A 40 -10.89 -12.11 12.90
C SER A 40 -10.35 -13.35 13.61
N ARG A 41 -11.23 -14.30 13.90
CA ARG A 41 -10.89 -15.56 14.59
C ARG A 41 -10.95 -16.73 13.62
N PRO A 42 -10.13 -17.77 13.82
CA PRO A 42 -10.26 -19.01 13.08
C PRO A 42 -11.66 -19.62 13.18
N PRO A 43 -12.16 -20.30 12.13
CA PRO A 43 -13.38 -21.09 12.21
C PRO A 43 -13.28 -22.14 13.33
N GLU A 44 -14.41 -22.45 13.95
CA GLU A 44 -14.50 -23.48 14.97
C GLU A 44 -14.04 -24.84 14.41
N GLY A 45 -13.23 -25.59 15.18
CA GLY A 45 -12.65 -26.86 14.75
C GLY A 45 -11.44 -26.75 13.81
N SER A 46 -10.98 -25.54 13.49
CA SER A 46 -9.74 -25.33 12.72
C SER A 46 -8.48 -25.63 13.54
N SER A 47 -7.41 -26.05 12.86
CA SER A 47 -6.06 -26.17 13.43
C SER A 47 -5.31 -24.83 13.49
N ALA A 48 -5.88 -23.74 12.96
CA ALA A 48 -5.29 -22.42 13.04
C ALA A 48 -5.32 -21.88 14.49
N PHE A 49 -4.16 -21.48 14.99
CA PHE A 49 -3.95 -21.10 16.39
C PHE A 49 -3.82 -19.57 16.59
N ALA A 50 -4.07 -18.77 15.55
CA ALA A 50 -3.87 -17.33 15.59
C ALA A 50 -5.14 -16.55 15.25
N ASN A 51 -5.40 -15.50 16.01
CA ASN A 51 -6.37 -14.48 15.65
C ASN A 51 -5.66 -13.39 14.83
N THR A 52 -6.36 -12.80 13.87
CA THR A 52 -5.89 -11.61 13.12
C THR A 52 -6.60 -10.37 13.63
N TYR A 53 -5.84 -9.34 13.94
CA TYR A 53 -6.31 -8.08 14.50
C TYR A 53 -5.99 -6.95 13.54
N ARG A 54 -6.96 -6.04 13.31
CA ARG A 54 -6.73 -4.82 12.54
C ARG A 54 -6.67 -3.63 13.48
N PHE A 55 -5.67 -2.78 13.29
CA PHE A 55 -5.43 -1.60 14.09
C PHE A 55 -5.47 -0.35 13.23
N THR A 56 -6.23 0.66 13.64
CA THR A 56 -6.02 2.02 13.16
C THR A 56 -4.82 2.59 13.89
N THR A 57 -3.80 3.01 13.15
CA THR A 57 -2.53 3.47 13.72
C THR A 57 -2.58 4.96 14.04
N THR A 58 -1.86 5.38 15.08
CA THR A 58 -1.73 6.79 15.46
C THR A 58 -0.27 7.24 15.56
N GLU A 59 0.67 6.31 15.79
CA GLU A 59 2.09 6.62 15.89
C GLU A 59 2.92 5.39 15.52
N ILE A 60 4.03 5.59 14.79
CA ILE A 60 4.83 4.50 14.21
C ILE A 60 6.32 4.79 14.46
N TRP A 61 7.07 3.80 14.96
CA TRP A 61 8.52 3.90 15.14
C TRP A 61 9.29 3.06 14.12
N LYS A 62 8.67 2.00 13.59
CA LYS A 62 9.31 1.11 12.62
C LYS A 62 8.28 0.42 11.72
N GLY A 63 8.69 0.11 10.49
CA GLY A 63 7.87 -0.61 9.50
C GLY A 63 7.04 0.32 8.60
N GLU A 64 6.00 -0.23 7.96
CA GLU A 64 5.11 0.47 7.03
C GLU A 64 4.37 1.61 7.74
N GLY A 65 4.15 2.71 7.02
CA GLY A 65 3.42 3.89 7.51
C GLY A 65 1.90 3.81 7.34
N ALA A 66 1.30 2.62 7.28
CA ALA A 66 -0.10 2.49 6.93
C ALA A 66 -1.04 2.96 8.05
N PRO A 67 -2.16 3.63 7.72
CA PRO A 67 -3.18 4.02 8.70
C PRO A 67 -3.97 2.83 9.26
N LEU A 68 -3.91 1.68 8.60
CA LEU A 68 -4.53 0.44 9.04
C LEU A 68 -3.51 -0.72 8.90
N ILE A 69 -3.16 -1.36 10.01
CA ILE A 69 -2.20 -2.47 10.04
C ILE A 69 -2.90 -3.73 10.56
N ALA A 70 -2.62 -4.88 9.92
CA ALA A 70 -3.07 -6.18 10.41
C ALA A 70 -1.91 -6.90 11.11
N VAL A 71 -2.16 -7.44 12.30
CA VAL A 71 -1.19 -8.23 13.06
C VAL A 71 -1.87 -9.49 13.59
N ALA A 72 -1.20 -10.63 13.46
CA ALA A 72 -1.64 -11.90 14.02
C ALA A 72 -1.06 -12.11 15.42
N SER A 73 -1.81 -12.80 16.29
CA SER A 73 -1.32 -13.22 17.60
C SER A 73 -1.95 -14.55 17.99
N GLY A 74 -1.29 -15.32 18.86
CA GLY A 74 -1.87 -16.55 19.40
C GLY A 74 -3.29 -16.33 19.91
N ASN A 75 -4.18 -17.29 19.69
CA ASN A 75 -5.60 -17.14 20.02
C ASN A 75 -5.93 -17.39 21.50
N SER A 76 -4.91 -17.75 22.29
CA SER A 76 -5.02 -18.10 23.71
C SER A 76 -3.72 -17.77 24.44
N SER A 77 -3.79 -17.62 25.77
CA SER A 77 -2.60 -17.42 26.61
C SER A 77 -1.62 -18.59 26.53
N ALA A 78 -2.13 -19.82 26.35
CA ALA A 78 -1.30 -21.01 26.13
C ALA A 78 -0.43 -20.91 24.86
N SER A 79 -0.90 -20.15 23.86
CA SER A 79 -0.19 -19.90 22.58
C SER A 79 0.49 -18.52 22.56
N CYS A 80 0.78 -17.93 23.72
CA CYS A 80 1.36 -16.59 23.86
C CYS A 80 0.53 -15.48 23.20
N GLY A 81 -0.79 -15.64 23.19
CA GLY A 81 -1.72 -14.66 22.64
C GLY A 81 -1.83 -13.39 23.48
N ASN A 82 -1.87 -12.23 22.82
CA ASN A 82 -2.06 -10.94 23.49
C ASN A 82 -3.51 -10.69 23.93
N GLY A 83 -4.50 -11.37 23.34
CA GLY A 83 -5.91 -11.17 23.70
C GLY A 83 -6.41 -9.75 23.49
N PHE A 84 -6.01 -9.09 22.39
CA PHE A 84 -6.43 -7.73 22.08
C PHE A 84 -7.96 -7.58 22.06
N VAL A 85 -8.43 -6.41 22.49
CA VAL A 85 -9.85 -6.06 22.63
C VAL A 85 -10.19 -4.92 21.66
N GLU A 86 -11.29 -5.04 20.92
CA GLU A 86 -11.79 -3.97 20.04
C GLU A 86 -12.05 -2.68 20.82
N GLY A 87 -11.69 -1.53 20.23
CA GLY A 87 -11.80 -0.21 20.85
C GLY A 87 -10.64 0.16 21.78
N GLU A 88 -9.81 -0.81 22.20
CA GLU A 88 -8.65 -0.56 23.06
C GLU A 88 -7.39 -0.24 22.25
N THR A 89 -6.51 0.56 22.83
CA THR A 89 -5.26 1.02 22.21
C THR A 89 -4.04 0.33 22.80
N TYR A 90 -3.11 -0.09 21.94
CA TYR A 90 -1.93 -0.86 22.31
C TYR A 90 -0.67 -0.28 21.68
N LEU A 91 0.46 -0.42 22.37
CA LEU A 91 1.78 -0.39 21.75
C LEU A 91 2.10 -1.81 21.29
N VAL A 92 2.37 -1.97 19.99
CA VAL A 92 2.58 -3.27 19.35
C VAL A 92 3.98 -3.33 18.77
N TYR A 93 4.73 -4.36 19.15
CA TYR A 93 5.95 -4.80 18.48
C TYR A 93 5.62 -6.09 17.75
N ALA A 94 5.74 -6.08 16.42
CA ALA A 94 5.45 -7.23 15.58
C ALA A 94 6.65 -7.58 14.70
N THR A 95 6.88 -8.87 14.54
CA THR A 95 7.89 -9.43 13.65
C THR A 95 7.17 -10.29 12.63
N ASP A 96 7.42 -10.02 11.35
CA ASP A 96 6.79 -10.70 10.21
C ASP A 96 5.27 -10.80 10.31
N GLY A 97 4.62 -9.73 10.78
CA GLY A 97 3.17 -9.64 10.91
C GLY A 97 2.59 -10.40 12.11
N PHE A 98 3.42 -10.92 13.02
CA PHE A 98 3.00 -11.65 14.21
C PHE A 98 3.50 -10.97 15.50
N THR A 99 2.73 -11.07 16.57
CA THR A 99 3.11 -10.57 17.91
C THR A 99 2.58 -11.49 19.00
N THR A 100 3.31 -11.57 20.09
CA THR A 100 3.02 -12.40 21.27
C THR A 100 3.00 -11.55 22.53
N SER A 101 2.50 -12.11 23.62
CA SER A 101 2.60 -11.50 24.95
C SER A 101 4.05 -11.35 25.45
N CYS A 102 5.03 -11.94 24.75
CA CYS A 102 6.44 -11.87 25.10
C CYS A 102 7.19 -10.73 24.39
N ASP A 103 6.62 -10.15 23.31
CA ASP A 103 7.30 -9.17 22.46
C ASP A 103 7.25 -7.73 23.00
N ARG A 104 7.05 -7.57 24.32
CA ARG A 104 6.76 -6.29 25.00
C ARG A 104 5.46 -5.59 24.59
N THR A 105 4.74 -6.09 23.59
CA THR A 105 3.39 -5.63 23.20
C THR A 105 2.46 -5.57 24.41
N ARG A 106 1.78 -4.44 24.60
CA ARG A 106 0.89 -4.21 25.75
C ARG A 106 -0.08 -3.06 25.52
N ARG A 107 -1.06 -2.92 26.41
CA ARG A 107 -1.99 -1.78 26.43
C ARG A 107 -1.22 -0.48 26.52
N LEU A 108 -1.68 0.55 25.80
CA LEU A 108 -0.98 1.84 25.76
C LEU A 108 -0.83 2.46 27.16
N SER A 109 -1.84 2.27 28.03
CA SER A 109 -1.82 2.71 29.42
C SER A 109 -0.69 2.10 30.26
N GLU A 110 -0.13 0.96 29.85
CA GLU A 110 0.95 0.23 30.53
C GLU A 110 2.31 0.40 29.83
N ALA A 111 2.35 1.15 28.72
CA ALA A 111 3.51 1.28 27.85
C ALA A 111 4.44 2.45 28.20
N GLY A 112 4.27 3.10 29.35
CA GLY A 112 5.01 4.33 29.70
C GLY A 112 6.54 4.19 29.60
N ALA A 113 7.10 3.07 30.07
CA ALA A 113 8.55 2.81 29.99
C ALA A 113 9.04 2.65 28.53
N ASP A 114 8.21 2.09 27.67
CA ASP A 114 8.52 1.91 26.25
C ASP A 114 8.43 3.24 25.52
N LEU A 115 7.35 3.99 25.68
CA LEU A 115 7.16 5.31 25.06
C LEU A 115 8.28 6.28 25.47
N ALA A 116 8.69 6.28 26.73
CA ALA A 116 9.81 7.10 27.20
C ALA A 116 11.14 6.74 26.52
N ALA A 117 11.37 5.47 26.21
CA ALA A 117 12.59 5.00 25.55
C ALA A 117 12.56 5.16 24.03
N LEU A 118 11.39 4.99 23.41
CA LEU A 118 11.20 5.11 21.96
C LEU A 118 11.16 6.58 21.50
N GLY A 119 10.75 7.50 22.38
CA GLY A 119 10.58 8.90 22.03
C GLY A 119 9.41 9.14 21.07
N LEU A 120 9.49 10.22 20.29
CA LEU A 120 8.45 10.58 19.32
C LEU A 120 8.52 9.69 18.08
N GLY A 121 7.40 9.02 17.76
CA GLY A 121 7.21 8.31 16.51
C GLY A 121 6.68 9.23 15.41
N ARG A 122 6.63 8.68 14.19
CA ARG A 122 6.04 9.36 13.03
C ARG A 122 4.55 9.06 12.94
N GLN A 123 3.78 10.01 12.42
CA GLN A 123 2.37 9.78 12.11
C GLN A 123 2.21 8.81 10.93
N PRO A 124 1.10 8.05 10.85
CA PRO A 124 0.77 7.26 9.68
C PRO A 124 0.66 8.15 8.44
N VAL A 125 1.04 7.60 7.29
CA VAL A 125 0.84 8.24 5.99
C VAL A 125 -0.64 8.09 5.65
N VAL A 126 -1.44 9.03 6.16
CA VAL A 126 -2.76 9.29 5.62
C VAL A 126 -2.60 10.20 4.42
N ALA A 127 -3.16 9.79 3.28
CA ALA A 127 -3.36 10.73 2.19
C ALA A 127 -4.12 11.93 2.77
N SER A 128 -3.63 13.15 2.53
CA SER A 128 -4.40 14.34 2.93
C SER A 128 -5.80 14.26 2.31
N ALA A 129 -6.80 14.89 2.92
CA ALA A 129 -8.15 14.92 2.35
C ALA A 129 -8.16 15.39 0.88
N ALA A 130 -7.24 16.29 0.52
CA ALA A 130 -7.04 16.74 -0.86
C ALA A 130 -6.50 15.65 -1.79
N ILE A 131 -5.54 14.83 -1.33
CA ILE A 131 -5.01 13.70 -2.10
C ILE A 131 -6.08 12.62 -2.26
N ALA A 132 -6.80 12.28 -1.18
CA ALA A 132 -7.89 11.32 -1.23
C ALA A 132 -9.02 11.77 -2.18
N ALA A 133 -9.38 13.06 -2.15
CA ALA A 133 -10.37 13.61 -3.07
C ALA A 133 -9.90 13.53 -4.53
N ARG A 134 -8.64 13.90 -4.80
CA ARG A 134 -8.03 13.77 -6.14
C ARG A 134 -8.00 12.33 -6.63
N ASP A 135 -7.66 11.38 -5.77
CA ASP A 135 -7.66 9.95 -6.10
C ASP A 135 -9.05 9.49 -6.60
N GLN A 136 -10.10 9.83 -5.85
CA GLN A 136 -11.47 9.50 -6.24
C GLN A 136 -11.90 10.14 -7.57
N LEU A 137 -11.45 11.37 -7.83
CA LEU A 137 -11.79 12.11 -9.05
C LEU A 137 -11.02 11.61 -10.28
N PHE A 138 -9.72 11.37 -10.14
CA PHE A 138 -8.81 11.27 -11.30
C PHE A 138 -8.20 9.89 -11.53
N SER A 139 -8.01 9.06 -10.48
CA SER A 139 -7.46 7.71 -10.66
C SER A 139 -8.40 6.82 -11.46
N GLY A 140 -7.87 5.84 -12.17
CA GLY A 140 -8.60 4.89 -12.99
C GLY A 140 -8.16 4.89 -14.44
N THR A 141 -8.95 4.23 -15.26
CA THR A 141 -8.70 4.10 -16.70
C THR A 141 -9.57 5.08 -17.50
N TRP A 142 -8.96 5.67 -18.51
CA TRP A 142 -9.53 6.66 -19.40
C TRP A 142 -9.31 6.19 -20.84
N PHE A 143 -10.34 6.18 -21.68
CA PHE A 143 -10.25 5.59 -23.01
C PHE A 143 -10.85 6.48 -24.08
N ASN A 144 -10.50 6.23 -25.33
CA ASN A 144 -11.15 6.87 -26.48
C ASN A 144 -12.17 5.92 -27.10
N PRO A 145 -13.49 6.21 -27.05
CA PRO A 145 -14.51 5.34 -27.64
C PRO A 145 -14.39 5.16 -29.16
N SER A 146 -13.81 6.14 -29.86
CA SER A 146 -13.57 6.06 -31.30
C SER A 146 -12.32 5.25 -31.66
N ARG A 147 -11.45 4.94 -30.68
CA ARG A 147 -10.20 4.19 -30.85
C ARG A 147 -10.07 3.14 -29.75
N VAL A 148 -10.87 2.09 -29.89
CA VAL A 148 -10.89 0.96 -28.96
C VAL A 148 -9.50 0.36 -28.82
N GLY A 149 -9.08 0.10 -27.59
CA GLY A 149 -7.73 -0.40 -27.26
C GLY A 149 -6.72 0.70 -26.91
N GLU A 150 -7.05 1.98 -27.11
CA GLU A 150 -6.21 3.10 -26.68
C GLU A 150 -6.75 3.76 -25.40
N GLY A 151 -5.85 4.18 -24.51
CA GLY A 151 -6.24 4.86 -23.28
C GLY A 151 -5.12 5.07 -22.28
N LEU A 152 -5.47 5.70 -21.17
CA LEU A 152 -4.59 5.98 -20.04
C LEU A 152 -5.02 5.17 -18.83
N LEU A 153 -4.07 4.69 -18.04
CA LEU A 153 -4.25 4.39 -16.62
C LEU A 153 -3.60 5.52 -15.84
N VAL A 154 -4.36 6.17 -14.97
CA VAL A 154 -3.89 7.23 -14.07
C VAL A 154 -4.02 6.72 -12.64
N GLN A 155 -2.99 6.89 -11.81
CA GLN A 155 -3.02 6.55 -10.40
C GLN A 155 -2.41 7.68 -9.56
N ILE A 156 -3.21 8.26 -8.66
CA ILE A 156 -2.72 9.20 -7.65
C ILE A 156 -1.86 8.45 -6.62
N LEU A 157 -0.70 9.04 -6.29
CA LEU A 157 0.27 8.52 -5.35
C LEU A 157 0.10 9.17 -3.98
N ALA A 158 0.65 8.54 -2.94
CA ALA A 158 0.53 8.99 -1.55
C ALA A 158 1.16 10.39 -1.30
N ASP A 159 2.11 10.80 -2.14
CA ASP A 159 2.76 12.11 -2.10
C ASP A 159 1.99 13.19 -2.89
N GLY A 160 0.87 12.84 -3.53
CA GLY A 160 0.02 13.74 -4.31
C GLY A 160 0.38 13.86 -5.80
N ARG A 161 1.45 13.20 -6.25
CA ARG A 161 1.75 13.03 -7.68
C ARG A 161 0.82 12.01 -8.34
N ALA A 162 0.96 11.82 -9.65
CA ALA A 162 0.31 10.70 -10.34
C ALA A 162 1.25 9.94 -11.27
N SER A 163 1.09 8.62 -11.29
CA SER A 163 1.66 7.74 -12.30
C SER A 163 0.69 7.60 -13.47
N VAL A 164 1.21 7.63 -14.70
CA VAL A 164 0.42 7.53 -15.93
C VAL A 164 1.03 6.45 -16.82
N TYR A 165 0.18 5.55 -17.30
CA TYR A 165 0.48 4.62 -18.39
C TYR A 165 -0.43 4.95 -19.57
N TRP A 166 0.12 5.24 -20.73
CA TRP A 166 -0.65 5.39 -21.96
C TRP A 166 -0.45 4.16 -22.84
N PHE A 167 -1.53 3.42 -23.10
CA PHE A 167 -1.60 2.36 -24.10
C PHE A 167 -2.09 2.90 -25.45
N GLY A 168 -1.30 2.67 -26.49
CA GLY A 168 -1.63 3.13 -27.83
C GLY A 168 -0.85 2.39 -28.91
N TYR A 169 -0.69 3.06 -30.05
CA TYR A 169 0.05 2.54 -31.19
C TYR A 169 1.13 3.53 -31.61
N ARG A 170 2.19 3.04 -32.26
CA ARG A 170 3.16 3.90 -32.93
C ARG A 170 2.48 4.64 -34.08
N ALA A 171 2.78 5.92 -34.28
CA ALA A 171 2.14 6.68 -35.36
C ALA A 171 2.74 6.37 -36.75
N ASP A 172 4.03 5.97 -36.82
CA ASP A 172 4.69 5.50 -38.03
C ASP A 172 4.44 4.00 -38.33
N ALA A 173 4.10 3.21 -37.31
CA ALA A 173 3.71 1.81 -37.43
C ALA A 173 2.39 1.53 -36.69
N PRO A 174 1.22 1.89 -37.25
CA PRO A 174 -0.07 1.84 -36.55
C PRO A 174 -0.53 0.45 -36.09
N GLN A 175 0.11 -0.61 -36.56
CA GLN A 175 -0.15 -2.00 -36.12
C GLN A 175 0.71 -2.40 -34.91
N GLU A 176 1.72 -1.60 -34.56
CA GLU A 176 2.59 -1.86 -33.43
C GLU A 176 2.06 -1.16 -32.17
N GLN A 177 1.66 -1.98 -31.20
CA GLN A 177 1.29 -1.50 -29.88
C GLN A 177 2.50 -0.89 -29.17
N THR A 178 2.24 0.16 -28.41
CA THR A 178 3.23 0.81 -27.56
C THR A 178 2.58 1.22 -26.25
N TRP A 179 3.35 1.24 -25.18
CA TRP A 179 2.96 1.92 -23.97
C TRP A 179 3.98 2.99 -23.61
N LEU A 180 3.49 4.06 -23.00
CA LEU A 180 4.28 5.18 -22.51
C LEU A 180 4.05 5.29 -21.02
N VAL A 181 5.09 5.65 -20.27
CA VAL A 181 5.04 5.73 -18.81
C VAL A 181 5.62 7.06 -18.34
N GLY A 182 5.02 7.64 -17.32
CA GLY A 182 5.53 8.86 -16.71
C GLY A 182 4.94 9.10 -15.33
N THR A 183 5.56 10.00 -14.58
CA THR A 183 5.04 10.49 -13.30
C THR A 183 5.03 12.01 -13.32
N GLY A 184 3.97 12.62 -12.79
CA GLY A 184 3.76 14.05 -12.87
C GLY A 184 3.14 14.68 -11.63
N ASP A 185 3.14 16.00 -11.63
CA ASP A 185 2.63 16.86 -10.56
C ASP A 185 1.35 17.56 -10.99
N PHE A 186 0.47 17.85 -10.02
CA PHE A 186 -0.76 18.59 -10.25
C PHE A 186 -0.58 20.09 -10.07
N GLU A 187 -1.07 20.85 -11.05
CA GLU A 187 -1.43 22.25 -10.93
C GLU A 187 -2.97 22.36 -11.00
N ALA A 188 -3.61 22.54 -9.84
CA ALA A 188 -5.07 22.43 -9.70
C ALA A 188 -5.60 21.07 -10.21
N ASP A 189 -6.34 21.08 -11.33
CA ASP A 189 -6.95 19.91 -11.99
C ASP A 189 -6.20 19.50 -13.28
N VAL A 190 -4.99 20.04 -13.48
CA VAL A 190 -4.12 19.70 -14.60
C VAL A 190 -2.93 18.91 -14.08
N LEU A 191 -2.77 17.67 -14.54
CA LEU A 191 -1.58 16.86 -14.29
C LEU A 191 -0.54 17.13 -15.39
N ARG A 192 0.65 17.55 -14.97
CA ARG A 192 1.81 17.77 -15.85
C ARG A 192 2.79 16.63 -15.71
N VAL A 193 3.04 15.91 -16.79
CA VAL A 193 4.04 14.83 -16.87
C VAL A 193 5.11 15.28 -17.85
N VAL A 194 6.22 15.81 -17.32
CA VAL A 194 7.30 16.40 -18.15
C VAL A 194 8.25 15.35 -18.71
N ASP A 195 8.45 14.26 -17.99
CA ASP A 195 9.29 13.15 -18.40
C ASP A 195 8.42 11.91 -18.66
N VAL A 196 8.15 11.66 -19.94
CA VAL A 196 7.50 10.44 -20.40
C VAL A 196 8.52 9.59 -21.15
N TYR A 197 8.53 8.31 -20.81
CA TYR A 197 9.39 7.33 -21.43
C TYR A 197 8.59 6.32 -22.23
N ARG A 198 9.20 5.82 -23.30
CA ARG A 198 8.78 4.61 -24.02
C ARG A 198 9.72 3.46 -23.65
N PRO A 199 9.28 2.53 -22.79
CA PRO A 199 10.05 1.32 -22.51
C PRO A 199 10.10 0.45 -23.76
N THR A 200 11.29 -0.03 -24.10
CA THR A 200 11.51 -0.99 -25.19
C THR A 200 12.53 -2.04 -24.75
N GLY A 201 12.64 -3.11 -25.54
CA GLY A 201 13.44 -4.27 -25.16
C GLY A 201 12.75 -5.11 -24.09
N GLY A 202 13.54 -5.92 -23.39
CA GLY A 202 13.04 -6.95 -22.49
C GLY A 202 12.32 -8.10 -23.23
N GLY A 203 11.70 -8.99 -22.47
CA GLY A 203 11.00 -10.16 -22.99
C GLY A 203 10.31 -10.95 -21.88
N PHE A 204 9.41 -11.85 -22.26
CA PHE A 204 8.75 -12.74 -21.30
C PHE A 204 9.57 -14.01 -21.06
N GLY A 205 9.64 -14.45 -19.80
CA GLY A 205 10.20 -15.76 -19.43
C GLY A 205 11.62 -15.74 -18.87
N PRO A 206 12.23 -16.93 -18.67
CA PRO A 206 13.50 -17.09 -17.94
C PRO A 206 14.72 -16.39 -18.57
N SER A 207 14.64 -16.02 -19.85
CA SER A 207 15.70 -15.31 -20.57
C SER A 207 15.63 -13.78 -20.41
N PHE A 208 14.76 -13.27 -19.53
CA PHE A 208 14.68 -11.83 -19.25
C PHE A 208 16.01 -11.30 -18.72
N ASP A 209 16.57 -10.30 -19.41
CA ASP A 209 17.75 -9.55 -18.98
C ASP A 209 17.33 -8.09 -18.74
N PRO A 210 17.38 -7.59 -17.49
CA PRO A 210 16.99 -6.22 -17.18
C PRO A 210 17.87 -5.16 -17.87
N ASN A 211 19.11 -5.51 -18.26
CA ASN A 211 20.00 -4.57 -18.94
C ASN A 211 19.59 -4.30 -20.40
N GLN A 212 18.67 -5.09 -20.95
CA GLN A 212 18.12 -4.89 -22.29
C GLN A 212 16.93 -3.95 -22.31
N VAL A 213 16.42 -3.51 -21.16
CA VAL A 213 15.31 -2.56 -21.08
C VAL A 213 15.84 -1.15 -21.28
N VAL A 214 15.35 -0.46 -22.31
CA VAL A 214 15.69 0.93 -22.61
C VAL A 214 14.48 1.81 -22.40
N LEU A 215 14.64 2.85 -21.58
CA LEU A 215 13.65 3.91 -21.38
C LEU A 215 14.00 5.07 -22.32
N ALA A 216 13.47 5.03 -23.54
CA ALA A 216 13.67 6.12 -24.49
C ALA A 216 12.85 7.34 -24.03
N ASP A 217 13.47 8.51 -23.95
CA ASP A 217 12.77 9.78 -23.74
C ASP A 217 11.78 10.00 -24.89
N TRP A 218 10.50 10.07 -24.54
CA TRP A 218 9.40 10.23 -25.48
C TRP A 218 8.88 11.67 -25.51
N GLY A 219 9.06 12.46 -24.45
CA GLY A 219 8.54 13.83 -24.33
C GLY A 219 7.58 14.02 -23.15
N GLU A 220 6.51 14.81 -23.35
CA GLU A 220 5.66 15.28 -22.26
C GLU A 220 4.15 15.07 -22.52
N MET A 221 3.38 15.03 -21.42
CA MET A 221 1.92 14.97 -21.42
C MET A 221 1.32 15.98 -20.45
N LEU A 222 0.16 16.51 -20.85
CA LEU A 222 -0.71 17.33 -20.01
C LEU A 222 -2.11 16.72 -20.02
N LEU A 223 -2.61 16.40 -18.83
CA LEU A 223 -3.91 15.79 -18.61
C LEU A 223 -4.78 16.81 -17.88
N ASP A 224 -5.77 17.35 -18.57
CA ASP A 224 -6.71 18.35 -18.07
C ASP A 224 -8.07 17.70 -17.83
N PHE A 225 -8.37 17.42 -16.55
CA PHE A 225 -9.58 16.74 -16.13
C PHE A 225 -10.77 17.71 -16.10
N LYS A 226 -11.84 17.36 -16.83
CA LYS A 226 -13.00 18.23 -17.00
C LYS A 226 -14.11 17.87 -16.02
N SER A 227 -14.87 18.90 -15.63
CA SER A 227 -16.03 18.75 -14.73
C SER A 227 -17.16 17.91 -15.34
N ASP A 228 -17.20 17.75 -16.66
CA ASP A 228 -18.14 16.87 -17.36
C ASP A 228 -17.74 15.38 -17.31
N GLY A 229 -16.62 15.05 -16.65
CA GLY A 229 -16.11 13.70 -16.52
C GLY A 229 -15.28 13.23 -17.72
N SER A 230 -14.97 14.11 -18.67
CA SER A 230 -13.98 13.87 -19.73
C SER A 230 -12.57 14.27 -19.30
N LEU A 231 -11.58 13.82 -20.07
CA LEU A 231 -10.18 14.17 -19.90
C LEU A 231 -9.63 14.69 -21.23
N SER A 232 -9.06 15.88 -21.26
CA SER A 232 -8.29 16.38 -22.39
C SER A 232 -6.82 16.02 -22.20
N LEU A 233 -6.32 15.11 -23.02
CA LEU A 233 -4.90 14.78 -23.13
C LEU A 233 -4.26 15.66 -24.20
N ARG A 234 -3.19 16.35 -23.86
CA ARG A 234 -2.27 16.98 -24.81
C ARG A 234 -0.89 16.35 -24.65
N TRP A 235 -0.19 16.14 -25.76
CA TRP A 235 1.18 15.64 -25.73
C TRP A 235 2.06 16.38 -26.72
N THR A 236 3.34 16.38 -26.42
CA THR A 236 4.41 16.80 -27.31
C THR A 236 5.54 15.81 -27.19
N SER A 237 5.81 15.09 -28.29
CA SER A 237 6.88 14.10 -28.33
C SER A 237 8.17 14.70 -28.88
N SER A 238 9.30 14.31 -28.30
CA SER A 238 10.64 14.54 -28.84
C SER A 238 10.97 13.61 -30.01
N LEU A 239 10.20 12.51 -30.15
CA LEU A 239 10.32 11.54 -31.23
C LEU A 239 9.41 11.93 -32.40
N PRO A 240 9.97 12.19 -33.60
CA PRO A 240 9.22 12.69 -34.75
C PRO A 240 8.03 11.79 -35.15
N GLU A 241 8.15 10.47 -34.95
CA GLU A 241 7.10 9.52 -35.31
C GLU A 241 5.82 9.66 -34.47
N TYR A 242 5.84 10.35 -33.32
CA TYR A 242 4.66 10.55 -32.47
C TYR A 242 4.08 11.97 -32.56
N GLY A 243 4.93 12.95 -32.92
CA GLY A 243 4.55 14.35 -33.07
C GLY A 243 3.92 14.96 -31.82
N SER A 244 3.05 15.95 -32.02
CA SER A 244 2.26 16.59 -30.96
C SER A 244 0.78 16.51 -31.29
N GLY A 245 -0.07 16.49 -30.27
CA GLY A 245 -1.50 16.46 -30.49
C GLY A 245 -2.33 16.60 -29.24
N THR A 246 -3.64 16.54 -29.46
CA THR A 246 -4.65 16.58 -28.41
C THR A 246 -5.68 15.49 -28.62
N ARG A 247 -6.26 14.99 -27.52
CA ARG A 247 -7.29 13.96 -27.56
C ARG A 247 -8.19 14.05 -26.35
N THR A 248 -9.49 13.89 -26.58
CA THR A 248 -10.48 13.77 -25.49
C THR A 248 -10.71 12.29 -25.17
N LEU A 249 -10.69 11.96 -23.89
CA LEU A 249 -10.92 10.63 -23.34
C LEU A 249 -12.12 10.64 -22.39
N GLN A 250 -12.74 9.49 -22.22
CA GLN A 250 -13.83 9.25 -21.28
C GLN A 250 -13.37 8.32 -20.15
N ARG A 251 -13.89 8.53 -18.95
CA ARG A 251 -13.56 7.68 -17.80
C ARG A 251 -14.26 6.32 -17.91
N LEU A 252 -13.51 5.23 -17.70
CA LEU A 252 -14.01 3.86 -17.71
C LEU A 252 -14.10 3.26 -16.31
N THR A 253 -13.09 3.51 -15.46
CA THR A 253 -13.05 2.95 -14.10
C THR A 253 -12.83 4.02 -13.04
N ARG A 254 -13.21 3.70 -11.80
CA ARG A 254 -13.00 4.53 -10.62
C ARG A 254 -12.45 3.65 -9.49
N PRO A 255 -11.58 4.18 -8.61
CA PRO A 255 -11.32 3.53 -7.34
C PRO A 255 -12.64 3.32 -6.58
N PRO A 256 -12.73 2.28 -5.74
CA PRO A 256 -13.81 2.17 -4.78
C PRO A 256 -13.88 3.44 -3.93
N ALA A 257 -15.10 3.90 -3.62
CA ALA A 257 -15.28 5.01 -2.70
C ALA A 257 -14.74 4.61 -1.33
N VAL A 258 -13.80 5.39 -0.80
CA VAL A 258 -13.37 5.26 0.61
C VAL A 258 -14.39 6.04 1.44
N PRO A 259 -15.10 5.42 2.39
CA PRO A 259 -15.95 6.15 3.32
C PRO A 259 -15.06 7.11 4.12
N VAL A 260 -15.22 8.42 3.91
CA VAL A 260 -14.62 9.41 4.79
C VAL A 260 -15.49 9.42 6.05
N SER A 261 -15.10 8.69 7.09
CA SER A 261 -15.61 8.98 8.42
C SER A 261 -15.04 10.33 8.83
N LEU A 262 -15.86 11.38 8.74
CA LEU A 262 -15.51 12.68 9.33
C LEU A 262 -15.40 12.49 10.86
N PRO A 263 -14.43 13.14 11.52
CA PRO A 263 -14.34 13.15 12.97
C PRO A 263 -15.57 13.82 13.61
#